data_AF-A0A1V8SWH2-F1
#
_entry.id   AF-A0A1V8SWH2-F1
#
_cell.length_a   1.000
_cell.length_b   1.000
_cell.length_c   1.000
_cell.angle_alpha   90.00
_cell.angle_beta   90.00
_cell.angle_gamma   90.00
#
_symmetry.space_group_name_H-M   'P 1'
#
loop_
_entity.id
_entity.type
_entity.pdbx_description
1 polymer ?
#
loop_
_entity_poly.entity_id
_entity_poly.type
_entity_poly.pdbx_seq_one_letter_code
_entity_poly.pdbx_strand_id
1 'polypeptide(L)'
;MDVAFAEGLEVSSQPPPLLFLNSLPSYVKAKIWAVYLHILEMEGEEPLIYIGSATEKYSGMALRITEYRKGNKLPQYMKPALEKGYKITHTTLLAQCKIPPEGIMPQARARDKNYGMNTACPWPRESFQWGGLGGHSPIDESVRGDFALSPEELAAEAQAAAEKNRKRTADARDAARVAVGKKPGTKHQPVTAGTKKRNADKYRAKQLRDRANRVFYCNICDVSCTHQSRLDEHMRGGPHLKMVQGLNGKYACRPCRYTTDLTGNWNVHCNGKMHKKRVAGQDRNQAQHRLRDAQNHERDAQRDRARAQHKH
;
A
#
# COMPACT_ATOMS: atom_id res chain seq x y z
N MET A 1 -2.22 -23.40 -25.28
CA MET A 1 -1.76 -22.45 -24.25
C MET A 1 -0.48 -23.01 -23.68
N ASP A 2 0.61 -22.24 -23.68
CA ASP A 2 1.88 -22.71 -23.14
C ASP A 2 1.90 -22.46 -21.63
N VAL A 3 1.76 -23.55 -20.86
CA VAL A 3 1.81 -23.52 -19.39
C VAL A 3 3.23 -23.84 -18.96
N ALA A 4 3.86 -22.91 -18.24
CA ALA A 4 5.16 -23.12 -17.61
C ALA A 4 4.97 -23.61 -16.18
N PHE A 5 5.63 -24.70 -15.81
CA PHE A 5 5.64 -25.26 -14.46
C PHE A 5 6.91 -24.84 -13.72
N ALA A 6 6.89 -24.81 -12.38
CA ALA A 6 8.10 -24.60 -11.61
C ALA A 6 9.06 -25.78 -11.80
N GLU A 7 10.35 -25.49 -11.97
CA GLU A 7 11.38 -26.51 -12.12
C GLU A 7 11.48 -27.40 -10.87
N GLY A 8 11.70 -28.69 -11.06
CA GLY A 8 11.79 -29.68 -9.98
C GLY A 8 10.45 -30.19 -9.43
N LEU A 9 9.31 -29.76 -9.98
CA LEU A 9 8.00 -30.41 -9.75
C LEU A 9 7.87 -31.67 -10.61
N GLU A 10 8.68 -32.69 -10.30
CA GLU A 10 8.58 -34.01 -10.93
C GLU A 10 7.71 -34.96 -10.08
N VAL A 11 7.12 -35.96 -10.72
CA VAL A 11 6.34 -37.00 -10.02
C VAL A 11 7.31 -37.83 -9.18
N SER A 12 7.24 -37.69 -7.85
CA SER A 12 8.10 -38.38 -6.88
C SER A 12 7.30 -39.34 -6.01
N SER A 13 7.95 -40.40 -5.51
CA SER A 13 7.39 -41.34 -4.54
C SER A 13 7.24 -40.76 -3.13
N GLN A 14 7.77 -39.56 -2.87
CA GLN A 14 7.66 -38.85 -1.60
C GLN A 14 7.20 -37.41 -1.78
N PRO A 15 6.45 -36.85 -0.81
CA PRO A 15 5.99 -35.47 -0.88
C PRO A 15 7.18 -34.50 -0.91
N PRO A 16 7.06 -33.38 -1.63
CA PRO A 16 8.12 -32.38 -1.65
C PRO A 16 8.38 -31.86 -0.23
N PRO A 17 9.64 -31.88 0.23
CA PRO A 17 9.99 -31.39 1.55
C PRO A 17 9.73 -29.88 1.63
N LEU A 18 9.42 -29.38 2.83
CA LEU A 18 9.17 -27.95 3.03
C LEU A 18 10.35 -27.08 2.59
N LEU A 19 11.58 -27.57 2.79
CA LEU A 19 12.81 -26.91 2.33
C LEU A 19 12.84 -26.71 0.81
N PHE A 20 12.38 -27.69 0.03
CA PHE A 20 12.28 -27.56 -1.42
C PHE A 20 11.24 -26.49 -1.78
N LEU A 21 10.06 -26.52 -1.15
CA LEU A 21 9.00 -25.54 -1.43
C LEU A 21 9.43 -24.10 -1.09
N ASN A 22 10.20 -23.90 -0.02
CA ASN A 22 10.80 -22.62 0.34
C ASN A 22 11.93 -22.18 -0.60
N SER A 23 12.59 -23.13 -1.27
CA SER A 23 13.65 -22.83 -2.25
C SER A 23 13.12 -22.34 -3.59
N LEU A 24 11.83 -22.58 -3.88
CA LEU A 24 11.22 -22.15 -5.13
C LEU A 24 11.21 -20.62 -5.25
N PRO A 25 11.28 -20.07 -6.48
CA PRO A 25 11.27 -18.63 -6.69
C PRO A 25 10.06 -17.96 -6.07
N SER A 26 10.30 -16.90 -5.29
CA SER A 26 9.22 -16.09 -4.76
C SER A 26 8.43 -15.42 -5.88
N TYR A 27 7.12 -15.37 -5.69
CA TYR A 27 6.19 -14.71 -6.60
C TYR A 27 6.61 -13.26 -6.92
N VAL A 28 6.62 -12.96 -8.23
CA VAL A 28 6.78 -11.60 -8.77
C VAL A 28 5.47 -11.12 -9.37
N LYS A 29 5.11 -9.87 -9.09
CA LYS A 29 3.85 -9.26 -9.51
C LYS A 29 3.70 -9.23 -11.03
N ALA A 30 2.78 -10.04 -11.56
CA ALA A 30 2.51 -10.14 -12.99
C ALA A 30 1.02 -10.36 -13.29
N LYS A 31 0.57 -9.92 -14.48
CA LYS A 31 -0.78 -10.15 -15.00
C LYS A 31 -0.83 -11.48 -15.75
N ILE A 32 -0.88 -12.56 -15.00
CA ILE A 32 -0.86 -13.94 -15.51
C ILE A 32 -1.92 -14.78 -14.80
N TRP A 33 -2.31 -15.88 -15.45
CA TRP A 33 -2.93 -16.98 -14.76
C TRP A 33 -1.84 -17.78 -14.05
N ALA A 34 -2.08 -18.18 -12.81
CA ALA A 34 -1.14 -19.04 -12.10
C ALA A 34 -1.85 -19.92 -11.07
N VAL A 35 -1.27 -21.10 -10.85
CA VAL A 35 -1.43 -21.91 -9.64
C VAL A 35 -0.29 -21.51 -8.72
N TYR A 36 -0.63 -21.10 -7.50
CA TYR A 36 0.33 -20.58 -6.52
C TYR A 36 0.18 -21.31 -5.20
N LEU A 37 1.25 -21.29 -4.42
CA LEU A 37 1.34 -21.90 -3.10
C LEU A 37 1.75 -20.85 -2.08
N HIS A 38 1.02 -20.75 -0.98
CA HIS A 38 1.35 -19.97 0.21
C HIS A 38 1.83 -20.90 1.32
N ILE A 39 2.96 -20.57 1.92
CA ILE A 39 3.43 -21.21 3.16
C ILE A 39 3.11 -20.26 4.30
N LEU A 40 2.45 -20.79 5.32
CA LEU A 40 2.04 -20.10 6.53
C LEU A 40 2.79 -20.70 7.71
N GLU A 41 3.49 -19.87 8.46
CA GLU A 41 4.31 -20.30 9.60
C GLU A 41 3.90 -19.57 10.88
N MET A 42 4.02 -20.29 11.99
CA MET A 42 3.84 -19.78 13.34
C MET A 42 4.89 -20.44 14.24
N GLU A 43 5.51 -19.67 15.13
CA GLU A 43 6.55 -20.19 16.01
C GLU A 43 6.00 -21.30 16.92
N GLY A 44 6.70 -22.43 16.96
CA GLY A 44 6.33 -23.59 17.80
C GLY A 44 5.21 -24.46 17.24
N GLU A 45 4.69 -24.19 16.03
CA GLU A 45 3.68 -25.03 15.40
C GLU A 45 4.04 -25.45 13.97
N GLU A 46 3.31 -26.46 13.49
CA GLU A 46 3.54 -27.04 12.17
C GLU A 46 3.17 -26.04 11.05
N PRO A 47 4.02 -25.91 10.02
CA PRO A 47 3.74 -25.03 8.89
C PRO A 47 2.50 -25.51 8.12
N LEU A 48 1.71 -24.54 7.66
CA LEU A 48 0.49 -24.78 6.92
C LEU A 48 0.64 -24.29 5.48
N ILE A 49 0.09 -25.05 4.54
CA ILE A 49 0.17 -24.74 3.12
C ILE A 49 -1.21 -24.51 2.54
N TYR A 50 -1.32 -23.47 1.71
CA TYR A 50 -2.49 -23.22 0.88
C TYR A 50 -2.10 -23.18 -0.59
N ILE A 51 -2.77 -23.98 -1.42
CA ILE A 51 -2.64 -23.93 -2.88
C ILE A 51 -3.90 -23.32 -3.46
N GLY A 52 -3.74 -22.33 -4.33
CA GLY A 52 -4.83 -21.66 -5.01
C GLY A 52 -4.53 -21.41 -6.48
N SER A 53 -5.56 -21.03 -7.23
CA SER A 53 -5.40 -20.54 -8.61
C SER A 53 -6.00 -19.14 -8.73
N ALA A 54 -5.62 -18.38 -9.75
CA ALA A 54 -6.24 -17.06 -10.00
C ALA A 54 -6.38 -16.75 -11.48
N THR A 55 -7.59 -16.35 -11.87
CA THR A 55 -8.05 -16.09 -13.24
C THR A 55 -8.63 -14.67 -13.40
N GLU A 56 -8.29 -13.73 -12.52
CA GLU A 56 -8.92 -12.41 -12.52
C GLU A 56 -8.54 -11.59 -13.77
N LYS A 57 -9.54 -10.95 -14.39
CA LYS A 57 -9.44 -10.31 -15.71
C LYS A 57 -8.42 -9.16 -15.78
N TYR A 58 -8.40 -8.27 -14.79
CA TYR A 58 -7.67 -7.01 -14.88
C TYR A 58 -6.23 -7.11 -14.41
N SER A 59 -6.01 -7.86 -13.33
CA SER A 59 -4.75 -7.96 -12.61
C SER A 59 -4.25 -9.40 -12.51
N GLY A 60 -5.03 -10.38 -12.97
CA GLY A 60 -4.67 -11.79 -12.85
C GLY A 60 -4.49 -12.20 -11.40
N MET A 61 -3.49 -13.05 -11.19
CA MET A 61 -3.11 -13.52 -9.87
C MET A 61 -2.63 -12.40 -8.92
N ALA A 62 -2.12 -11.28 -9.44
CA ALA A 62 -1.56 -10.22 -8.61
C ALA A 62 -2.57 -9.56 -7.64
N LEU A 63 -3.82 -9.43 -8.05
CA LEU A 63 -4.86 -8.90 -7.17
C LEU A 63 -5.16 -9.87 -6.03
N ARG A 64 -5.26 -11.17 -6.33
CA ARG A 64 -5.60 -12.19 -5.32
C ARG A 64 -4.55 -12.29 -4.22
N ILE A 65 -3.27 -12.32 -4.57
CA ILE A 65 -2.19 -12.30 -3.57
C ILE A 65 -2.22 -11.01 -2.74
N THR A 66 -2.50 -9.87 -3.38
CA THR A 66 -2.60 -8.58 -2.66
C THR A 66 -3.79 -8.56 -1.70
N GLU A 67 -4.93 -9.15 -2.08
CA GLU A 67 -6.11 -9.25 -1.22
C GLU A 67 -5.80 -10.12 0.01
N TYR A 68 -5.17 -11.27 -0.17
CA TYR A 68 -4.82 -12.17 0.95
C TYR A 68 -3.83 -11.54 1.91
N ARG A 69 -2.77 -10.88 1.41
CA ARG A 69 -1.81 -10.15 2.26
C ARG A 69 -2.45 -9.01 3.05
N LYS A 70 -3.57 -8.46 2.56
CA LYS A 70 -4.36 -7.43 3.26
C LYS A 70 -5.44 -8.01 4.18
N GLY A 71 -5.54 -9.33 4.30
CA GLY A 71 -6.59 -10.01 5.05
C GLY A 71 -7.98 -9.94 4.42
N ASN A 72 -8.06 -9.59 3.14
CA ASN A 72 -9.34 -9.45 2.42
C ASN A 72 -9.64 -10.70 1.59
N LYS A 73 -10.93 -11.08 1.53
CA LYS A 73 -11.42 -12.23 0.73
C LYS A 73 -10.63 -13.52 0.95
N LEU A 74 -10.21 -13.76 2.18
CA LEU A 74 -9.39 -14.91 2.56
C LEU A 74 -10.12 -16.23 2.31
N PRO A 75 -9.41 -17.30 1.89
CA PRO A 75 -9.94 -18.65 1.87
C PRO A 75 -10.48 -19.09 3.24
N GLN A 76 -11.49 -19.95 3.22
CA GLN A 76 -12.24 -20.38 4.40
C GLN A 76 -11.36 -20.83 5.56
N TYR A 77 -10.32 -21.63 5.30
CA TYR A 77 -9.42 -22.14 6.33
C TYR A 77 -8.16 -21.30 6.53
N MET A 78 -7.83 -20.43 5.59
CA MET A 78 -6.73 -19.48 5.76
C MET A 78 -7.09 -18.40 6.78
N LYS A 79 -8.34 -17.97 6.83
CA LYS A 79 -8.78 -16.92 7.76
C LYS A 79 -8.60 -17.33 9.23
N PRO A 80 -9.11 -18.49 9.72
CA PRO A 80 -8.86 -18.94 11.08
C PRO A 80 -7.37 -19.15 11.39
N ALA A 81 -6.56 -19.61 10.43
CA ALA A 81 -5.12 -19.77 10.63
C ALA A 81 -4.43 -18.41 10.87
N LEU A 82 -4.75 -17.40 10.06
CA LEU A 82 -4.23 -16.04 10.25
C LEU A 82 -4.74 -15.41 11.56
N GLU A 83 -5.98 -15.68 11.96
CA GLU A 83 -6.54 -15.24 13.25
C GLU A 83 -5.86 -15.93 14.45
N LYS A 84 -5.45 -17.20 14.30
CA LYS A 84 -4.66 -17.95 15.31
C LYS A 84 -3.25 -17.40 15.49
N GLY A 85 -2.70 -16.68 14.50
CA GLY A 85 -1.38 -16.04 14.57
C GLY A 85 -0.39 -16.48 13.48
N TYR A 86 -0.81 -17.36 12.56
CA TYR A 86 0.03 -17.74 11.43
C TYR A 86 0.28 -16.55 10.49
N LYS A 87 1.45 -16.53 9.85
CA LYS A 87 1.82 -15.50 8.87
C LYS A 87 2.20 -16.15 7.55
N ILE A 88 1.77 -15.56 6.44
CA ILE A 88 2.24 -15.97 5.10
C ILE A 88 3.70 -15.53 4.98
N THR A 89 4.64 -16.48 5.05
CA THR A 89 6.08 -16.22 5.00
C THR A 89 6.63 -16.37 3.59
N HIS A 90 6.10 -17.33 2.82
CA HIS A 90 6.55 -17.59 1.46
C HIS A 90 5.37 -17.73 0.49
N THR A 91 5.59 -17.33 -0.76
CA THR A 91 4.61 -17.49 -1.85
C THR A 91 5.34 -17.80 -3.13
N THR A 92 5.02 -18.93 -3.75
CA THR A 92 5.63 -19.40 -5.00
C THR A 92 4.59 -19.73 -6.05
N LEU A 93 5.00 -19.79 -7.32
CA LEU A 93 4.16 -20.15 -8.45
C LEU A 93 4.52 -21.57 -8.88
N LEU A 94 3.53 -22.46 -8.88
CA LEU A 94 3.68 -23.86 -9.29
C LEU A 94 3.46 -24.04 -10.79
N ALA A 95 2.53 -23.27 -11.37
CA ALA A 95 2.25 -23.24 -12.79
C ALA A 95 1.77 -21.85 -13.21
N GLN A 96 2.12 -21.39 -14.42
CA GLN A 96 1.70 -20.10 -14.94
C GLN A 96 1.54 -20.07 -16.47
N CYS A 97 0.63 -19.22 -16.95
CA CYS A 97 0.53 -18.87 -18.37
C CYS A 97 -0.07 -17.47 -18.57
N LYS A 98 0.02 -16.94 -19.79
CA LYS A 98 -0.68 -15.71 -20.15
C LYS A 98 -2.19 -15.95 -20.09
N ILE A 99 -2.93 -15.01 -19.49
CA ILE A 99 -4.40 -15.07 -19.48
C ILE A 99 -4.86 -14.95 -20.94
N PRO A 100 -5.68 -15.90 -21.44
CA PRO A 100 -6.14 -15.85 -22.82
C PRO A 100 -7.08 -14.66 -23.08
N PRO A 101 -7.20 -14.20 -24.34
CA PRO A 101 -8.14 -13.16 -24.73
C PRO A 101 -9.60 -13.55 -24.42
N GLU A 102 -10.45 -12.53 -24.25
CA GLU A 102 -11.82 -12.68 -23.74
C GLU A 102 -12.72 -13.62 -24.56
N GLY A 103 -12.44 -13.76 -25.87
CA GLY A 103 -13.17 -14.66 -26.77
C GLY A 103 -12.72 -16.12 -26.76
N ILE A 104 -11.80 -16.54 -25.89
CA ILE A 104 -11.27 -17.93 -25.83
C ILE A 104 -11.39 -18.53 -24.40
N MET A 105 -11.79 -17.73 -23.41
CA MET A 105 -11.98 -18.16 -22.01
C MET A 105 -12.88 -19.40 -21.80
N PRO A 106 -13.90 -19.68 -22.65
CA PRO A 106 -14.72 -20.89 -22.54
C PRO A 106 -14.02 -22.22 -22.91
N GLN A 107 -12.83 -22.19 -23.53
CA GLN A 107 -12.20 -23.39 -24.11
C GLN A 107 -11.20 -24.12 -23.20
N ALA A 108 -11.30 -23.97 -21.88
CA ALA A 108 -10.49 -24.75 -20.96
C ALA A 108 -11.37 -25.36 -19.88
N ARG A 109 -11.59 -26.69 -19.96
CA ARG A 109 -11.71 -27.68 -18.86
C ARG A 109 -12.59 -28.86 -19.29
N ALA A 110 -11.97 -30.01 -19.54
CA ALA A 110 -12.64 -31.26 -19.96
C ALA A 110 -13.16 -32.08 -18.76
N ARG A 111 -14.23 -32.86 -19.00
CA ARG A 111 -14.82 -33.86 -18.09
C ARG A 111 -14.21 -35.24 -18.34
N ASP A 112 -13.91 -35.97 -17.27
CA ASP A 112 -14.54 -37.27 -17.09
C ASP A 112 -14.75 -37.62 -15.61
N LYS A 113 -15.84 -38.34 -15.31
CA LYS A 113 -16.33 -38.58 -13.94
C LYS A 113 -15.78 -39.88 -13.36
N ASN A 114 -14.87 -39.80 -12.39
CA ASN A 114 -14.94 -40.63 -11.18
C ASN A 114 -14.03 -40.07 -10.07
N TYR A 115 -14.45 -40.15 -8.80
CA TYR A 115 -13.73 -39.69 -7.61
C TYR A 115 -12.50 -40.58 -7.26
N GLY A 116 -11.59 -40.82 -8.20
CA GLY A 116 -10.37 -41.64 -8.02
C GLY A 116 -9.18 -40.90 -7.38
N MET A 117 -9.40 -39.96 -6.46
CA MET A 117 -8.32 -39.11 -5.91
C MET A 117 -7.92 -39.39 -4.46
N ASN A 118 -8.53 -40.37 -3.77
CA ASN A 118 -7.85 -40.98 -2.61
C ASN A 118 -6.50 -41.60 -3.02
N THR A 119 -6.33 -41.89 -4.31
CA THR A 119 -5.12 -42.43 -4.95
C THR A 119 -4.32 -41.40 -5.76
N ALA A 120 -4.82 -40.17 -5.95
CA ALA A 120 -4.14 -39.14 -6.75
C ALA A 120 -3.19 -38.26 -5.94
N CYS A 121 -3.38 -38.23 -4.61
CA CYS A 121 -2.30 -37.91 -3.71
C CYS A 121 -1.48 -39.19 -3.56
N PRO A 122 -0.29 -39.31 -4.20
CA PRO A 122 0.51 -40.53 -4.15
C PRO A 122 1.08 -40.81 -2.74
N TRP A 123 0.86 -39.89 -1.79
CA TRP A 123 1.47 -39.89 -0.47
C TRP A 123 0.43 -39.98 0.65
N PRO A 124 0.66 -40.81 1.70
CA PRO A 124 -0.16 -40.85 2.90
C PRO A 124 -0.22 -39.49 3.61
N ARG A 125 -1.32 -39.18 4.31
CA ARG A 125 -1.51 -37.87 4.95
C ARG A 125 -0.50 -37.60 6.06
N GLU A 126 -0.01 -38.66 6.69
CA GLU A 126 0.98 -38.65 7.77
C GLU A 126 2.41 -38.46 7.23
N SER A 127 2.61 -38.59 5.92
CA SER A 127 3.93 -38.43 5.29
C SER A 127 4.28 -36.96 5.00
N PHE A 128 3.32 -36.05 5.17
CA PHE A 128 3.53 -34.61 4.95
C PHE A 128 4.13 -33.96 6.19
N GLN A 129 5.08 -33.04 5.96
CA GLN A 129 5.67 -32.19 7.02
C GLN A 129 4.83 -30.93 7.28
N TRP A 130 3.65 -30.82 6.69
CA TRP A 130 2.83 -29.62 6.67
C TRP A 130 1.34 -29.95 6.54
N GLY A 131 0.49 -29.08 7.11
CA GLY A 131 -0.97 -29.19 7.00
C GLY A 131 -1.55 -28.49 5.76
N GLY A 132 -2.72 -28.92 5.29
CA GLY A 132 -3.41 -28.31 4.13
C GLY A 132 -4.55 -27.38 4.52
N LEU A 133 -4.60 -26.17 3.91
CA LEU A 133 -5.64 -25.14 4.13
C LEU A 133 -6.61 -24.97 2.95
N GLY A 134 -6.54 -25.84 1.94
CA GLY A 134 -7.45 -25.83 0.80
C GLY A 134 -8.86 -26.26 1.21
N GLY A 135 -9.87 -25.41 1.01
CA GLY A 135 -11.27 -25.72 1.28
C GLY A 135 -12.14 -25.99 0.05
N HIS A 136 -11.55 -25.91 -1.14
CA HIS A 136 -12.18 -26.22 -2.41
C HIS A 136 -11.12 -26.83 -3.34
N SER A 137 -11.48 -27.83 -4.13
CA SER A 137 -10.61 -28.36 -5.19
C SER A 137 -10.89 -27.58 -6.49
N PRO A 138 -9.88 -27.06 -7.20
CA PRO A 138 -10.07 -26.44 -8.52
C PRO A 138 -10.67 -27.41 -9.56
N ILE A 139 -10.63 -28.71 -9.28
CA ILE A 139 -11.21 -29.80 -10.10
C ILE A 139 -12.73 -29.91 -9.88
N ASP A 140 -13.25 -29.42 -8.75
CA ASP A 140 -14.68 -29.43 -8.37
C ASP A 140 -15.42 -28.15 -8.83
N GLU A 141 -14.69 -27.18 -9.40
CA GLU A 141 -15.31 -26.02 -10.04
C GLU A 141 -16.04 -26.49 -11.32
N SER A 142 -17.36 -26.71 -11.20
CA SER A 142 -18.23 -27.04 -12.34
C SER A 142 -18.03 -26.07 -13.49
N VAL A 143 -17.63 -26.61 -14.65
CA VAL A 143 -17.51 -25.86 -15.90
C VAL A 143 -18.91 -25.69 -16.49
N ARG A 144 -19.38 -24.45 -16.58
CA ARG A 144 -20.62 -24.10 -17.29
C ARG A 144 -20.24 -23.59 -18.68
N GLY A 145 -20.68 -24.27 -19.73
CA GLY A 145 -20.51 -23.83 -21.11
C GLY A 145 -20.73 -24.96 -22.11
N ASP A 146 -21.24 -24.62 -23.28
CA ASP A 146 -21.27 -25.51 -24.43
C ASP A 146 -19.95 -25.35 -25.20
N PHE A 147 -19.27 -26.45 -25.50
CA PHE A 147 -17.92 -26.42 -26.07
C PHE A 147 -17.92 -26.26 -27.60
N ALA A 148 -19.10 -26.34 -28.21
CA ALA A 148 -19.29 -26.24 -29.66
C ALA A 148 -19.59 -24.81 -30.15
N LEU A 149 -19.48 -23.80 -29.27
CA LEU A 149 -19.81 -22.43 -29.63
C LEU A 149 -18.81 -21.88 -30.64
N SER A 150 -19.33 -21.24 -31.68
CA SER A 150 -18.57 -20.48 -32.66
C SER A 150 -17.90 -19.27 -32.01
N PRO A 151 -16.83 -18.70 -32.60
CA PRO A 151 -16.19 -17.49 -32.08
C PRO A 151 -17.16 -16.31 -31.85
N GLU A 152 -18.24 -16.23 -32.63
CA GLU A 152 -19.28 -15.22 -32.49
C GLU A 152 -20.17 -15.46 -31.26
N GLU A 153 -20.56 -16.72 -31.02
CA GLU A 153 -21.31 -17.11 -29.83
C GLU A 153 -20.49 -16.94 -28.54
N LEU A 154 -19.18 -17.24 -28.58
CA LEU A 154 -18.26 -16.96 -27.46
C LEU A 154 -18.20 -15.46 -27.13
N ALA A 155 -18.17 -14.61 -28.16
CA ALA A 155 -18.17 -13.17 -27.98
C ALA A 155 -19.50 -12.69 -27.36
N ALA A 156 -20.64 -13.24 -27.81
CA ALA A 156 -21.96 -12.94 -27.26
C ALA A 156 -22.09 -13.37 -25.79
N GLU A 157 -21.61 -14.57 -25.43
CA GLU A 157 -21.59 -15.04 -24.05
C GLU A 157 -20.67 -14.20 -23.16
N ALA A 158 -19.49 -13.82 -23.66
CA ALA A 158 -18.58 -12.94 -22.92
C ALA A 158 -19.22 -11.57 -22.65
N GLN A 159 -19.97 -11.02 -23.62
CA GLN A 159 -20.74 -9.78 -23.45
C GLN A 159 -21.86 -9.96 -22.40
N ALA A 160 -22.63 -11.05 -22.47
CA ALA A 160 -23.69 -11.34 -21.51
C ALA A 160 -23.14 -11.53 -20.07
N ALA A 161 -22.00 -12.23 -19.94
CA ALA A 161 -21.31 -12.40 -18.66
C ALA A 161 -20.77 -11.07 -18.12
N ALA A 162 -20.22 -10.21 -18.98
CA ALA A 162 -19.75 -8.88 -18.61
C ALA A 162 -20.91 -8.00 -18.12
N GLU A 163 -22.06 -8.05 -18.78
CA GLU A 163 -23.27 -7.34 -18.36
C GLU A 163 -23.82 -7.82 -17.01
N LYS A 164 -23.92 -9.15 -16.82
CA LYS A 164 -24.32 -9.74 -15.55
C LYS A 164 -23.39 -9.35 -14.41
N ASN A 165 -22.07 -9.36 -14.65
CA ASN A 165 -21.07 -8.89 -13.69
C ASN A 165 -21.22 -7.39 -13.40
N ARG A 166 -21.45 -6.55 -14.42
CA ARG A 166 -21.70 -5.11 -14.26
C ARG A 166 -22.89 -4.85 -13.33
N LYS A 167 -23.99 -5.59 -13.52
CA LYS A 167 -25.18 -5.52 -12.66
C LYS A 167 -24.86 -5.93 -11.22
N ARG A 168 -24.26 -7.11 -11.02
CA ARG A 168 -23.88 -7.61 -9.69
C ARG A 168 -22.97 -6.63 -8.93
N THR A 169 -22.00 -6.02 -9.62
CA THR A 169 -21.09 -5.03 -9.00
C THR A 169 -21.83 -3.73 -8.67
N ALA A 170 -22.78 -3.30 -9.49
CA ALA A 170 -23.63 -2.14 -9.18
C ALA A 170 -24.49 -2.40 -7.95
N ASP A 171 -25.12 -3.57 -7.86
CA ASP A 171 -25.96 -3.98 -6.73
C ASP A 171 -25.14 -4.06 -5.43
N ALA A 172 -23.95 -4.69 -5.48
CA ALA A 172 -23.05 -4.77 -4.33
C ALA A 172 -22.57 -3.38 -3.86
N ARG A 173 -22.29 -2.47 -4.80
CA ARG A 173 -21.92 -1.08 -4.48
C ARG A 173 -23.07 -0.34 -3.81
N ASP A 174 -24.28 -0.56 -4.26
CA ASP A 174 -25.47 0.08 -3.72
C ASP A 174 -25.82 -0.48 -2.34
N ALA A 175 -25.70 -1.78 -2.13
CA ALA A 175 -25.78 -2.40 -0.80
C ALA A 175 -24.75 -1.81 0.18
N ALA A 176 -23.48 -1.66 -0.25
CA ALA A 176 -22.44 -1.05 0.58
C ALA A 176 -22.73 0.43 0.92
N ARG A 177 -23.43 1.16 0.04
CA ARG A 177 -23.86 2.54 0.32
C ARG A 177 -24.99 2.58 1.34
N VAL A 178 -25.97 1.70 1.20
CA VAL A 178 -27.08 1.57 2.16
C VAL A 178 -26.54 1.26 3.55
N ALA A 179 -25.54 0.37 3.66
CA ALA A 179 -24.89 0.04 4.93
C ALA A 179 -24.22 1.25 5.63
N VAL A 180 -23.85 2.29 4.88
CA VAL A 180 -23.25 3.54 5.40
C VAL A 180 -24.25 4.71 5.35
N GLY A 181 -25.56 4.42 5.28
CA GLY A 181 -26.64 5.42 5.29
C GLY A 181 -26.72 6.30 4.04
N LYS A 182 -26.10 5.88 2.93
CA LYS A 182 -26.12 6.61 1.65
C LYS A 182 -27.16 6.03 0.69
N LYS A 183 -27.79 6.89 -0.12
CA LYS A 183 -28.79 6.49 -1.11
C LYS A 183 -28.18 5.64 -2.24
N PRO A 184 -28.81 4.50 -2.63
CA PRO A 184 -28.42 3.70 -3.79
C PRO A 184 -28.57 4.49 -5.09
N GLY A 185 -27.89 4.08 -6.17
CA GLY A 185 -27.97 4.75 -7.49
C GLY A 185 -27.37 6.15 -7.60
N THR A 186 -26.95 6.80 -6.51
CA THR A 186 -26.36 8.14 -6.58
C THR A 186 -24.95 8.10 -7.18
N LYS A 187 -24.76 8.63 -8.39
CA LYS A 187 -23.42 8.81 -8.98
C LYS A 187 -22.56 9.63 -8.01
N HIS A 188 -21.24 9.38 -7.97
CA HIS A 188 -20.33 10.21 -7.17
C HIS A 188 -20.49 11.65 -7.67
N GLN A 189 -21.20 12.50 -6.92
CA GLN A 189 -21.40 13.85 -7.38
C GLN A 189 -20.04 14.54 -7.41
N PRO A 190 -19.69 15.22 -8.52
CA PRO A 190 -18.49 16.03 -8.54
C PRO A 190 -18.55 16.99 -7.36
N VAL A 191 -17.48 17.04 -6.58
CA VAL A 191 -17.37 18.00 -5.48
C VAL A 191 -17.61 19.39 -6.06
N THR A 192 -18.64 20.08 -5.59
CA THR A 192 -19.02 21.40 -6.12
C THR A 192 -17.86 22.38 -5.97
N ALA A 193 -17.75 23.36 -6.86
CA ALA A 193 -16.71 24.39 -6.80
C ALA A 193 -16.67 25.09 -5.43
N GLY A 194 -17.83 25.33 -4.81
CA GLY A 194 -17.95 25.88 -3.46
C GLY A 194 -17.35 24.97 -2.37
N THR A 195 -17.55 23.66 -2.48
CA THR A 195 -16.98 22.69 -1.53
C THR A 195 -15.47 22.54 -1.70
N LYS A 196 -14.97 22.56 -2.94
CA LYS A 196 -13.52 22.58 -3.24
C LYS A 196 -12.86 23.82 -2.60
N LYS A 197 -13.46 25.00 -2.78
CA LYS A 197 -12.97 26.25 -2.18
C LYS A 197 -12.95 26.18 -0.66
N ARG A 198 -14.07 25.78 -0.02
CA ARG A 198 -14.15 25.65 1.44
C ARG A 198 -13.10 24.69 2.02
N ASN A 199 -12.84 23.58 1.33
CA ASN A 199 -11.78 22.65 1.75
C ASN A 199 -10.39 23.27 1.60
N ALA A 200 -10.12 23.97 0.49
CA ALA A 200 -8.86 24.69 0.30
C ALA A 200 -8.62 25.74 1.40
N ASP A 201 -9.66 26.52 1.73
CA ASP A 201 -9.61 27.53 2.80
C ASP A 201 -9.35 26.87 4.16
N LYS A 202 -10.01 25.74 4.45
CA LYS A 202 -9.79 24.95 5.67
C LYS A 202 -8.34 24.44 5.77
N TYR A 203 -7.79 23.90 4.68
CA TYR A 203 -6.40 23.44 4.64
C TYR A 203 -5.40 24.59 4.79
N ARG A 204 -5.66 25.74 4.16
CA ARG A 204 -4.81 26.94 4.28
C ARG A 204 -4.81 27.48 5.72
N ALA A 205 -5.99 27.57 6.34
CA ALA A 205 -6.10 27.97 7.75
C ALA A 205 -5.38 27.00 8.69
N LYS A 206 -5.42 25.68 8.41
CA LYS A 206 -4.65 24.68 9.16
C LYS A 206 -3.14 24.90 9.00
N GLN A 207 -2.64 25.08 7.77
CA GLN A 207 -1.22 25.31 7.55
C GLN A 207 -0.71 26.58 8.23
N LEU A 208 -1.50 27.66 8.25
CA LEU A 208 -1.15 28.89 8.98
C LEU A 208 -1.04 28.64 10.48
N ARG A 209 -1.99 27.91 11.08
CA ARG A 209 -1.91 27.52 12.50
C ARG A 209 -0.71 26.62 12.78
N ASP A 210 -0.47 25.62 11.94
CA ASP A 210 0.63 24.68 12.12
C ASP A 210 1.99 25.41 12.02
N ARG A 211 2.11 26.41 11.14
CA ARG A 211 3.29 27.28 11.03
C ARG A 211 3.46 28.17 12.26
N ALA A 212 2.38 28.81 12.73
CA ALA A 212 2.41 29.66 13.92
C ALA A 212 2.79 28.86 15.18
N ASN A 213 2.26 27.65 15.31
CA ASN A 213 2.54 26.74 16.42
C ASN A 213 3.84 25.95 16.25
N ARG A 214 4.59 26.18 15.16
CA ARG A 214 5.86 25.50 14.85
C ARG A 214 5.73 23.96 14.93
N VAL A 215 4.60 23.42 14.47
CA VAL A 215 4.27 21.99 14.54
C VAL A 215 5.28 21.15 13.77
N PHE A 216 5.66 21.59 12.56
CA PHE A 216 6.66 20.92 11.73
C PHE A 216 7.87 21.83 11.58
N TYR A 217 8.69 21.94 12.61
CA TYR A 217 9.78 22.91 12.64
C TYR A 217 11.10 22.28 13.08
N CYS A 218 12.17 22.62 12.38
CA CYS A 218 13.52 22.19 12.71
C CYS A 218 14.21 23.20 13.63
N ASN A 219 14.39 22.80 14.89
CA ASN A 219 15.12 23.57 15.90
C ASN A 219 16.61 23.78 15.57
N ILE A 220 17.22 23.06 14.61
CA ILE A 220 18.66 23.16 14.30
C ILE A 220 18.92 24.04 13.09
N CYS A 221 18.00 24.09 12.13
CA CYS A 221 18.13 24.95 10.95
C CYS A 221 17.27 26.22 11.00
N ASP A 222 16.37 26.35 11.99
CA ASP A 222 15.38 27.43 12.07
C ASP A 222 14.49 27.53 10.82
N VAL A 223 14.00 26.36 10.40
CA VAL A 223 13.15 26.21 9.20
C VAL A 223 11.84 25.55 9.59
N SER A 224 10.71 26.18 9.21
CA SER A 224 9.38 25.57 9.27
C SER A 224 9.06 24.81 7.98
N CYS A 225 8.68 23.55 8.10
CA CYS A 225 8.23 22.69 7.01
C CYS A 225 6.70 22.71 6.89
N THR A 226 6.18 22.28 5.75
CA THR A 226 4.74 22.26 5.51
C THR A 226 4.07 21.09 6.23
N HIS A 227 4.66 19.89 6.18
CA HIS A 227 4.15 18.63 6.78
C HIS A 227 5.30 17.77 7.34
N GLN A 228 4.96 16.79 8.19
CA GLN A 228 5.93 15.91 8.87
C GLN A 228 6.93 15.25 7.91
N SER A 229 6.47 14.68 6.79
CA SER A 229 7.36 14.01 5.83
C SER A 229 8.46 14.91 5.28
N ARG A 230 8.17 16.21 5.09
CA ARG A 230 9.14 17.21 4.65
C ARG A 230 10.12 17.59 5.75
N LEU A 231 9.67 17.57 7.01
CA LEU A 231 10.56 17.71 8.15
C LEU A 231 11.48 16.49 8.25
N ASP A 232 10.96 15.28 8.12
CA ASP A 232 11.76 14.05 8.17
C ASP A 232 12.80 13.97 7.04
N GLU A 233 12.42 14.43 5.84
CA GLU A 233 13.35 14.61 4.72
C GLU A 233 14.40 15.69 5.01
N HIS A 234 14.00 16.83 5.57
CA HIS A 234 14.92 17.88 5.99
C HIS A 234 15.95 17.36 7.01
N MET A 235 15.51 16.63 8.04
CA MET A 235 16.38 16.09 9.09
C MET A 235 17.37 15.04 8.54
N ARG A 236 16.98 14.29 7.50
CA ARG A 236 17.86 13.34 6.79
C ARG A 236 18.70 14.00 5.69
N GLY A 237 18.43 15.25 5.35
CA GLY A 237 19.09 15.96 4.26
C GLY A 237 20.56 16.23 4.55
N GLY A 238 21.43 16.03 3.56
CA GLY A 238 22.87 16.30 3.67
C GLY A 238 23.23 17.69 4.24
N PRO A 239 22.54 18.79 3.87
CA PRO A 239 22.79 20.11 4.47
C PRO A 239 22.49 20.17 5.97
N HIS A 240 21.42 19.53 6.43
CA HIS A 240 21.07 19.45 7.84
C HIS A 240 22.11 18.62 8.59
N LEU A 241 22.46 17.44 8.08
CA LEU A 241 23.45 16.54 8.69
C LEU A 241 24.83 17.21 8.81
N LYS A 242 25.30 17.91 7.77
CA LYS A 242 26.54 18.71 7.83
C LYS A 242 26.47 19.80 8.91
N MET A 243 25.30 20.41 9.09
CA MET A 243 25.08 21.42 10.13
C MET A 243 25.07 20.82 11.53
N VAL A 244 24.50 19.62 11.71
CA VAL A 244 24.52 18.87 12.99
C VAL A 244 25.93 18.40 13.33
N GLN A 245 26.64 17.82 12.36
CA GLN A 245 28.03 17.36 12.53
C GLN A 245 28.99 18.51 12.87
N GLY A 246 28.77 19.71 12.30
CA GLY A 246 29.53 20.91 12.63
C GLY A 246 29.22 21.52 14.00
N LEU A 247 28.24 21.00 14.74
CA LEU A 247 27.86 21.45 16.09
C LEU A 247 28.25 20.45 17.20
N ASN A 248 29.11 19.47 16.89
CA ASN A 248 29.34 18.30 17.74
C ASN A 248 30.43 18.49 18.82
N GLY A 249 30.40 19.62 19.54
CA GLY A 249 31.29 19.90 20.69
C GLY A 249 30.50 20.21 21.96
N LYS A 250 31.12 20.07 23.15
CA LYS A 250 30.48 20.26 24.47
C LYS A 250 29.82 21.63 24.61
N TYR A 251 30.38 22.65 23.97
CA TYR A 251 29.80 23.98 23.85
C TYR A 251 29.66 24.36 22.37
N ALA A 252 28.43 24.67 21.93
CA ALA A 252 28.13 24.97 20.53
C ALA A 252 27.32 26.27 20.38
N CYS A 253 27.85 27.22 19.62
CA CYS A 253 27.21 28.49 19.30
C CYS A 253 26.57 28.40 17.92
N ARG A 254 25.26 28.22 17.91
CA ARG A 254 24.46 28.10 16.70
C ARG A 254 24.42 29.38 15.83
N PRO A 255 24.35 30.60 16.39
CA PRO A 255 24.50 31.85 15.64
C PRO A 255 25.81 31.95 14.85
N CYS A 256 26.92 31.52 15.46
CA CYS A 256 28.26 31.71 14.90
C CYS A 256 28.83 30.45 14.22
N ARG A 257 28.15 29.31 14.31
CA ARG A 257 28.65 27.99 13.91
C ARG A 257 30.02 27.68 14.52
N TYR A 258 30.19 28.02 15.79
CA TYR A 258 31.42 27.83 16.55
C TYR A 258 31.21 26.73 17.58
N THR A 259 32.16 25.79 17.70
CA THR A 259 32.15 24.72 18.71
C THR A 259 33.47 24.71 19.48
N THR A 260 33.40 24.32 20.74
CA THR A 260 34.57 24.11 21.59
C THR A 260 34.22 23.14 22.71
N ASP A 261 35.17 22.33 23.15
CA ASP A 261 35.00 21.46 24.32
C ASP A 261 35.46 22.14 25.62
N LEU A 262 36.13 23.28 25.49
CA LEU A 262 36.71 24.04 26.61
C LEU A 262 35.80 25.20 27.01
N THR A 263 35.47 25.27 28.31
CA THR A 263 34.62 26.30 28.90
C THR A 263 35.22 27.71 28.79
N GLY A 264 36.55 27.84 28.89
CA GLY A 264 37.23 29.13 28.74
C GLY A 264 37.04 29.75 27.36
N ASN A 265 37.25 28.96 26.31
CA ASN A 265 37.04 29.38 24.92
C ASN A 265 35.58 29.72 24.64
N TRP A 266 34.64 29.00 25.26
CA TRP A 266 33.21 29.29 25.16
C TRP A 266 32.88 30.67 25.75
N ASN A 267 33.38 30.95 26.96
CA ASN A 267 33.13 32.23 27.62
C ASN A 267 33.74 33.40 26.85
N VAL A 268 34.95 33.23 26.30
CA VAL A 268 35.59 34.25 25.45
C VAL A 268 34.79 34.46 24.16
N HIS A 269 34.33 33.38 23.52
CA HIS A 269 33.49 33.45 22.32
C HIS A 269 32.20 34.24 22.57
N CYS A 270 31.43 33.87 23.60
CA CYS A 270 30.16 34.48 23.94
C CYS A 270 30.30 35.96 24.34
N ASN A 271 31.41 36.31 25.00
CA ASN A 271 31.69 37.69 25.39
C ASN A 271 32.29 38.55 24.25
N GLY A 272 32.76 37.92 23.17
CA GLY A 272 33.36 38.57 22.02
C GLY A 272 32.41 39.52 21.29
N LYS A 273 32.95 40.65 20.82
CA LYS A 273 32.20 41.69 20.10
C LYS A 273 31.51 41.15 18.83
N MET A 274 32.14 40.19 18.15
CA MET A 274 31.59 39.57 16.94
C MET A 274 30.36 38.69 17.22
N HIS A 275 30.37 37.92 18.31
CA HIS A 275 29.22 37.12 18.73
C HIS A 275 28.03 38.03 19.06
N LYS A 276 28.23 39.02 19.92
CA LYS A 276 27.19 39.99 20.31
C LYS A 276 26.58 40.71 19.11
N LYS A 277 27.39 41.16 18.15
CA LYS A 277 26.91 41.79 16.91
C LYS A 277 26.09 40.84 16.05
N ARG A 278 26.50 39.57 15.94
CA ARG A 278 25.82 38.55 15.13
C ARG A 278 24.49 38.12 15.76
N VAL A 279 24.43 37.95 17.08
CA VAL A 279 23.18 37.68 17.82
C VAL A 279 22.21 38.85 17.69
N ALA A 280 22.66 40.08 17.94
CA ALA A 280 21.83 41.27 17.79
C ALA A 280 21.30 41.45 16.35
N GLY A 281 22.08 41.05 15.34
CA GLY A 281 21.65 41.02 13.94
C GLY A 281 20.56 39.98 13.65
N GLN A 282 20.64 38.80 14.27
CA GLN A 282 19.61 37.76 14.14
C GLN A 282 18.29 38.19 14.79
N ASP A 283 18.34 38.79 15.98
CA ASP A 283 17.14 39.27 16.68
C ASP A 283 16.41 40.36 15.87
N ARG A 284 17.17 41.27 15.24
CA ARG A 284 16.64 42.30 14.34
C ARG A 284 15.97 41.68 13.10
N ASN A 285 16.62 40.72 12.45
CA ASN A 285 16.05 40.05 11.27
C ASN A 285 14.78 39.27 11.64
N GLN A 286 14.75 38.62 12.80
CA GLN A 286 13.60 37.87 13.28
C GLN A 286 12.43 38.80 13.64
N ALA A 287 12.71 39.96 14.24
CA ALA A 287 11.71 41.00 14.47
C ALA A 287 11.15 41.59 13.15
N GLN A 288 12.00 41.84 12.16
CA GLN A 288 11.58 42.30 10.83
C GLN A 288 10.72 41.27 10.09
N HIS A 289 11.05 39.98 10.20
CA HIS A 289 10.23 38.91 9.62
C HIS A 289 8.84 38.86 10.26
N ARG A 290 8.75 38.94 11.59
CA ARG A 290 7.48 39.00 12.32
C ARG A 290 6.62 40.20 11.91
N LEU A 291 7.23 41.37 11.74
CA LEU A 291 6.55 42.58 11.26
C LEU A 291 6.02 42.41 9.83
N ARG A 292 6.83 41.85 8.92
CA ARG A 292 6.42 41.59 7.53
C ARG A 292 5.27 40.58 7.45
N ASP A 293 5.30 39.53 8.26
CA ASP A 293 4.21 38.55 8.34
C ASP A 293 2.91 39.18 8.84
N ALA A 294 2.98 40.01 9.88
CA ALA A 294 1.83 40.74 10.40
C ALA A 294 1.22 41.68 9.33
N GLN A 295 2.06 42.43 8.63
CA GLN A 295 1.63 43.31 7.53
C GLN A 295 0.98 42.53 6.37
N ASN A 296 1.49 41.34 6.06
CA ASN A 296 0.91 40.50 5.02
C ASN A 296 -0.45 39.92 5.43
N HIS A 297 -0.61 39.50 6.68
CA HIS A 297 -1.91 39.08 7.21
C HIS A 297 -2.93 40.20 7.18
N GLU A 298 -2.54 41.42 7.55
CA GLU A 298 -3.44 42.58 7.52
C GLU A 298 -3.87 42.95 6.09
N ARG A 299 -2.94 42.88 5.13
CA ARG A 299 -3.23 43.10 3.70
C ARG A 299 -4.18 42.05 3.13
N ASP A 300 -3.99 40.78 3.51
CA ASP A 300 -4.89 39.69 3.11
C ASP A 300 -6.29 39.89 3.73
N ALA A 301 -6.38 40.28 5.01
CA ALA A 301 -7.65 40.58 5.67
C ALA A 301 -8.38 41.77 5.02
N GLN A 302 -7.66 42.82 4.63
CA GLN A 302 -8.23 43.96 3.88
C GLN A 302 -8.76 43.51 2.51
N ARG A 303 -8.02 42.67 1.77
CA ARG A 303 -8.47 42.10 0.49
C ARG A 303 -9.73 41.27 0.64
N ASP A 304 -9.86 40.51 1.72
CA ASP A 304 -11.04 39.69 2.00
C ASP A 304 -12.25 40.56 2.37
N ARG A 305 -12.06 41.62 3.16
CA ARG A 305 -13.10 42.63 3.44
C ARG A 305 -13.60 43.30 2.15
N ALA A 306 -12.70 43.73 1.27
CA ALA A 306 -13.06 44.34 -0.02
C ALA A 306 -13.84 43.36 -0.92
N ARG A 307 -13.44 42.08 -0.94
CA ARG A 307 -14.17 41.03 -1.69
C ARG A 307 -15.56 40.73 -1.12
N ALA A 308 -15.77 40.94 0.18
CA ALA A 308 -17.08 40.78 0.80
C ALA A 308 -18.01 41.96 0.47
N GLN A 309 -17.47 43.18 0.36
CA GLN A 309 -18.24 44.38 0.00
C GLN A 309 -18.72 44.37 -1.47
N HIS A 310 -17.94 43.82 -2.39
CA HIS A 310 -18.32 43.69 -3.82
C HIS A 310 -19.32 42.56 -4.14
N LYS A 311 -19.82 41.85 -3.13
CA LYS A 311 -20.78 40.74 -3.28
C LYS A 311 -22.22 41.09 -2.91
N HIS A 312 -22.47 42.35 -2.57
CA HIS A 312 -23.79 42.96 -2.44
C HIS A 312 -24.01 43.92 -3.61
#